data_AF-A0A0K1ESL1-F1
#
_entry.id   AF-A0A0K1ESL1-F1
#
_cell.length_a   1.000
_cell.length_b   1.000
_cell.length_c   1.000
_cell.angle_alpha   90.00
_cell.angle_beta   90.00
_cell.angle_gamma   90.00
#
_symmetry.space_group_name_H-M   'P 1'
#
loop_
_entity.id
_entity.type
_entity.pdbx_description
1 polymer ?
#
loop_
_entity_poly.entity_id
_entity_poly.type
_entity_poly.pdbx_seq_one_letter_code
_entity_poly.pdbx_strand_id
1 'polypeptide(L)'
;MIGPASTPTPSQSFRSTRGEEPTPSKRYHARQIPVDTSKITEIWLDFGVSVFIKVVITNNLTVGTYASNTEYWYASPSVSVDDATSLDMGSQSGAYGTAQIASFVGSLDLAVMWTQVIGTGGWTAGTYTPTAYKARLYKATDPDDDRQQIGLLLEQDDENNLRSVTWYKQSNTGKIFDVTPEELTFTAVMNAENEPSVDPNDIENGTWYYANSDG
;
A
#
# COMPACT_ATOMS: atom_id res chain seq x y z
N MET A 1 -33.66 81.85 -8.71
CA MET A 1 -33.91 80.45 -9.15
C MET A 1 -33.22 80.22 -10.48
N ILE A 2 -31.94 79.84 -10.43
CA ILE A 2 -31.07 79.40 -11.54
C ILE A 2 -30.00 78.53 -10.86
N GLY A 3 -29.79 77.29 -11.32
CA GLY A 3 -28.77 76.39 -10.78
C GLY A 3 -27.38 76.62 -11.39
N PRO A 4 -26.35 75.96 -10.84
CA PRO A 4 -25.33 75.40 -11.71
C PRO A 4 -25.02 73.93 -11.39
N ALA A 5 -24.87 73.19 -12.48
CA ALA A 5 -24.27 71.87 -12.55
C ALA A 5 -22.77 71.93 -12.24
N SER A 6 -22.23 70.85 -11.67
CA SER A 6 -20.82 70.49 -11.80
C SER A 6 -20.69 68.96 -11.73
N THR A 7 -19.79 68.48 -12.57
CA THR A 7 -19.62 67.17 -13.20
C THR A 7 -19.24 66.01 -12.28
N PRO A 8 -19.50 64.75 -12.71
CA PRO A 8 -19.08 63.54 -12.02
C PRO A 8 -17.67 63.10 -12.46
N THR A 9 -16.89 62.55 -11.53
CA THR A 9 -15.64 61.82 -11.82
C THR A 9 -15.78 60.37 -11.33
N PRO A 10 -15.31 59.37 -12.11
CA PRO A 10 -15.73 57.98 -11.98
C PRO A 10 -14.79 57.18 -11.06
N SER A 11 -15.31 56.13 -10.43
CA SER A 11 -14.46 55.01 -10.03
C SER A 11 -15.20 53.69 -9.94
N GLN A 12 -14.76 52.83 -10.88
CA GLN A 12 -14.44 51.43 -10.68
C GLN A 12 -15.59 50.43 -10.55
N SER A 13 -16.01 49.99 -11.75
CA SER A 13 -15.90 48.59 -12.20
C SER A 13 -16.37 47.51 -11.24
N PHE A 14 -17.57 47.02 -11.56
CA PHE A 14 -18.00 45.64 -11.44
C PHE A 14 -16.85 44.63 -11.52
N ARG A 15 -16.66 43.86 -10.45
CA ARG A 15 -16.28 42.45 -10.57
C ARG A 15 -17.22 41.63 -9.71
N SER A 16 -18.23 41.10 -10.38
CA SER A 16 -19.01 39.97 -9.93
C SER A 16 -18.06 38.78 -9.77
N THR A 17 -17.59 38.49 -8.55
CA THR A 17 -17.04 37.18 -8.24
C THR A 17 -18.21 36.21 -8.19
N ARG A 18 -18.49 35.66 -9.38
CA ARG A 18 -19.23 34.42 -9.58
C ARG A 18 -18.72 33.43 -8.53
N GLY A 19 -19.59 33.05 -7.60
CA GLY A 19 -19.31 31.94 -6.70
C GLY A 19 -18.96 30.74 -7.57
N GLU A 20 -17.72 30.28 -7.45
CA GLU A 20 -17.37 28.94 -7.89
C GLU A 20 -18.27 28.00 -7.11
N GLU A 21 -19.13 27.28 -7.83
CA GLU A 21 -19.77 26.09 -7.29
C GLU A 21 -18.67 25.20 -6.69
N PRO A 22 -18.89 24.61 -5.50
CA PRO A 22 -17.94 23.69 -4.92
C PRO A 22 -17.74 22.53 -5.90
N THR A 23 -16.56 22.48 -6.52
CA THR A 23 -16.10 21.35 -7.32
C THR A 23 -16.31 20.09 -6.49
N PRO A 24 -16.95 19.03 -7.02
CA PRO A 24 -17.09 17.78 -6.29
C PRO A 24 -15.71 17.35 -5.83
N SER A 25 -15.51 17.25 -4.52
CA SER A 25 -14.27 16.75 -3.96
C SER A 25 -14.01 15.40 -4.64
N LYS A 26 -12.90 15.30 -5.37
CA LYS A 26 -12.38 13.99 -5.79
C LYS A 26 -12.29 13.18 -4.50
N ARG A 27 -13.24 12.26 -4.31
CA ARG A 27 -13.09 11.19 -3.33
C ARG A 27 -11.87 10.42 -3.80
N TYR A 28 -10.70 10.77 -3.25
CA TYR A 28 -9.55 9.89 -3.31
C TYR A 28 -9.99 8.64 -2.56
N HIS A 29 -10.44 7.64 -3.30
CA HIS A 29 -10.53 6.31 -2.73
C HIS A 29 -9.11 5.97 -2.29
N ALA A 30 -8.85 5.99 -0.99
CA ALA A 30 -7.54 5.66 -0.48
C ALA A 30 -7.23 4.21 -0.89
N ARG A 31 -6.10 4.05 -1.58
CA ARG A 31 -5.65 2.79 -2.18
C ARG A 31 -4.40 2.38 -1.45
N GLN A 32 -4.28 1.09 -1.15
CA GLN A 32 -3.17 0.53 -0.40
C GLN A 32 -1.84 0.94 -1.03
N ILE A 33 -1.63 0.61 -2.30
CA ILE A 33 -0.46 1.05 -3.06
C ILE A 33 -0.90 2.14 -4.06
N PRO A 34 -0.12 3.23 -4.23
CA PRO A 34 -0.46 4.35 -5.10
C PRO A 34 -0.73 3.92 -6.53
N VAL A 35 -1.69 4.59 -7.17
CA VAL A 35 -2.11 4.25 -8.52
C VAL A 35 -1.50 5.19 -9.53
N ASP A 36 -0.55 4.65 -10.29
CA ASP A 36 -0.26 5.16 -11.62
C ASP A 36 -1.40 4.71 -12.54
N THR A 37 -2.23 5.66 -12.95
CA THR A 37 -3.44 5.41 -13.77
C THR A 37 -3.15 4.91 -15.19
N SER A 38 -1.88 4.67 -15.51
CA SER A 38 -1.42 4.27 -16.83
C SER A 38 -0.41 3.12 -16.81
N LYS A 39 -0.04 2.60 -15.63
CA LYS A 39 0.98 1.56 -15.50
C LYS A 39 0.55 0.44 -14.58
N ILE A 40 1.17 -0.71 -14.76
CA ILE A 40 1.16 -1.81 -13.81
C ILE A 40 2.37 -1.62 -12.90
N THR A 41 2.19 -1.87 -11.60
CA THR A 41 3.28 -1.85 -10.63
C THR A 41 3.65 -3.30 -10.28
N GLU A 42 4.92 -3.62 -10.42
CA GLU A 42 5.51 -4.90 -10.03
C GLU A 42 6.31 -4.67 -8.75
N ILE A 43 6.08 -5.51 -7.74
CA ILE A 43 6.84 -5.51 -6.48
C ILE A 43 7.44 -6.89 -6.30
N TRP A 44 8.69 -6.98 -5.88
CA TRP A 44 9.30 -8.21 -5.43
C TRP A 44 9.76 -8.08 -3.99
N LEU A 45 9.68 -9.18 -3.26
CA LEU A 45 10.07 -9.31 -1.87
C LEU A 45 11.05 -10.50 -1.82
N ASP A 46 12.30 -10.21 -1.49
CA ASP A 46 13.41 -11.16 -1.52
C ASP A 46 13.90 -11.48 -0.12
N PHE A 47 14.14 -12.78 0.14
CA PHE A 47 14.90 -13.21 1.31
C PHE A 47 16.33 -13.51 0.87
N GLY A 48 17.23 -12.54 1.06
CA GLY A 48 18.63 -12.66 0.65
C GLY A 48 18.78 -12.81 -0.86
N VAL A 49 19.12 -14.02 -1.33
CA VAL A 49 19.39 -14.28 -2.76
C VAL A 49 18.24 -14.98 -3.51
N SER A 50 17.14 -15.28 -2.83
CA SER A 50 15.99 -15.98 -3.43
C SER A 50 14.76 -15.08 -3.43
N VAL A 51 14.15 -14.92 -4.61
CA VAL A 51 12.87 -14.22 -4.73
C VAL A 51 11.79 -15.05 -4.05
N PHE A 52 11.16 -14.45 -3.04
CA PHE A 52 10.17 -15.14 -2.22
C PHE A 52 8.75 -14.84 -2.72
N ILE A 53 8.42 -13.56 -2.87
CA ILE A 53 7.10 -13.10 -3.30
C ILE A 53 7.22 -12.12 -4.46
N LYS A 54 6.31 -12.21 -5.42
CA LYS A 54 6.10 -11.22 -6.48
C LYS A 54 4.67 -10.73 -6.46
N VAL A 55 4.47 -9.43 -6.49
CA VAL A 55 3.16 -8.79 -6.49
C VAL A 55 2.96 -8.04 -7.79
N VAL A 56 1.83 -8.31 -8.44
CA VAL A 56 1.39 -7.57 -9.63
C VAL A 56 0.20 -6.71 -9.22
N ILE A 57 0.34 -5.40 -9.39
CA ILE A 57 -0.67 -4.43 -9.02
C ILE A 57 -1.20 -3.78 -10.29
N THR A 58 -2.46 -4.03 -10.55
CA THR A 58 -3.10 -3.66 -11.82
C THR A 58 -3.55 -2.21 -11.90
N ASN A 59 -3.54 -1.48 -10.78
CA ASN A 59 -3.94 -0.08 -10.73
C ASN A 59 -5.34 0.09 -11.33
N ASN A 60 -5.59 1.00 -12.28
CA ASN A 60 -6.89 1.14 -12.95
C ASN A 60 -6.99 0.36 -14.27
N LEU A 61 -6.04 -0.53 -14.56
CA LEU A 61 -5.91 -1.22 -15.85
C LEU A 61 -6.47 -2.64 -15.78
N THR A 62 -7.16 -3.06 -16.84
CA THR A 62 -7.45 -4.49 -17.06
C THR A 62 -6.49 -5.01 -18.12
N VAL A 63 -5.77 -6.09 -17.84
CA VAL A 63 -4.74 -6.64 -18.72
C VAL A 63 -4.95 -8.13 -18.88
N GLY A 64 -5.50 -8.58 -20.02
CA GLY A 64 -5.83 -9.98 -20.23
C GLY A 64 -6.81 -10.49 -19.17
N THR A 65 -6.39 -11.48 -18.37
CA THR A 65 -7.18 -12.04 -17.26
C THR A 65 -7.05 -11.27 -15.94
N TYR A 66 -6.15 -10.29 -15.86
CA TYR A 66 -5.92 -9.50 -14.66
C TYR A 66 -6.95 -8.38 -14.57
N ALA A 67 -7.87 -8.49 -13.60
CA ALA A 67 -8.84 -7.45 -13.27
C ALA A 67 -8.15 -6.22 -12.68
N SER A 68 -8.68 -5.04 -12.99
CA SER A 68 -8.22 -3.76 -12.44
C SER A 68 -8.42 -3.67 -10.92
N ASN A 69 -7.69 -2.75 -10.30
CA ASN A 69 -7.74 -2.39 -8.89
C ASN A 69 -7.48 -3.57 -7.96
N THR A 70 -6.63 -4.49 -8.43
CA THR A 70 -6.36 -5.77 -7.79
C THR A 70 -4.85 -5.98 -7.67
N GLU A 71 -4.44 -6.48 -6.51
CA GLU A 71 -3.11 -6.97 -6.20
C GLU A 71 -3.11 -8.49 -6.31
N TYR A 72 -2.16 -9.04 -7.06
CA TYR A 72 -1.97 -10.47 -7.25
C TYR A 72 -0.63 -10.86 -6.65
N TRP A 73 -0.67 -11.62 -5.56
CA TRP A 73 0.49 -12.04 -4.79
C TRP A 73 0.85 -13.47 -5.16
N TYR A 74 2.03 -13.62 -5.76
CA TYR A 74 2.62 -14.89 -6.14
C TYR A 74 3.74 -15.24 -5.17
N ALA A 75 3.83 -16.50 -4.74
CA ALA A 75 4.81 -16.91 -3.74
C ALA A 75 5.41 -18.28 -4.06
N SER A 76 6.64 -18.51 -3.60
CA SER A 76 7.27 -19.83 -3.65
C SER A 76 7.11 -20.58 -2.33
N PRO A 77 6.66 -21.85 -2.32
CA PRO A 77 6.67 -22.69 -1.12
C PRO A 77 8.09 -23.21 -0.77
N SER A 78 9.09 -22.92 -1.60
CA SER A 78 10.47 -23.34 -1.33
C SER A 78 11.16 -22.52 -0.23
N VAL A 79 10.50 -21.48 0.28
CA VAL A 79 11.07 -20.50 1.20
C VAL A 79 10.16 -20.38 2.40
N SER A 80 10.72 -20.58 3.60
CA SER A 80 10.00 -20.42 4.87
C SER A 80 10.23 -19.03 5.46
N VAL A 81 9.19 -18.41 6.00
CA VAL A 81 9.29 -17.16 6.77
C VAL A 81 10.09 -17.33 8.07
N ASP A 82 10.28 -18.57 8.54
CA ASP A 82 11.04 -18.84 9.77
C ASP A 82 12.55 -18.64 9.61
N ASP A 83 13.05 -18.81 8.39
CA ASP A 83 14.49 -18.79 8.10
C ASP A 83 14.99 -17.36 7.76
N ALA A 84 14.08 -16.40 7.60
CA ALA A 84 14.40 -15.08 7.08
C ALA A 84 14.34 -13.99 8.16
N THR A 85 15.49 -13.37 8.41
CA THR A 85 15.63 -12.24 9.35
C THR A 85 15.49 -10.86 8.69
N SER A 86 15.56 -10.81 7.37
CA SER A 86 15.41 -9.59 6.58
C SER A 86 14.63 -9.88 5.31
N LEU A 87 13.97 -8.84 4.81
CA LEU A 87 13.16 -8.90 3.61
C LEU A 87 13.41 -7.63 2.80
N ASP A 88 13.93 -7.78 1.59
CA ASP A 88 14.18 -6.65 0.71
C ASP A 88 13.03 -6.52 -0.28
N MET A 89 12.37 -5.37 -0.26
CA MET A 89 11.36 -4.99 -1.23
C MET A 89 12.01 -4.16 -2.33
N GLY A 90 11.70 -4.48 -3.57
CA GLY A 90 11.91 -3.58 -4.70
C GLY A 90 10.64 -3.41 -5.51
N SER A 91 10.53 -2.30 -6.23
CA SER A 91 9.40 -2.04 -7.11
C SER A 91 9.77 -1.38 -8.42
N GLN A 92 8.98 -1.65 -9.44
CA GLN A 92 9.03 -0.95 -10.72
C GLN A 92 7.63 -0.75 -11.29
N SER A 93 7.44 0.26 -12.12
CA SER A 93 6.17 0.51 -12.79
C SER A 93 6.36 0.75 -14.28
N GLY A 94 5.52 0.13 -15.10
CA GLY A 94 5.63 0.19 -16.55
C GLY A 94 4.33 -0.14 -17.27
N ALA A 95 4.34 0.09 -18.59
CA ALA A 95 3.27 -0.38 -19.46
C ALA A 95 3.49 -1.88 -19.76
N TYR A 96 2.97 -2.73 -18.89
CA TYR A 96 3.14 -4.18 -18.98
C TYR A 96 1.88 -4.86 -19.54
N GLY A 97 2.08 -5.72 -20.53
CA GLY A 97 1.05 -6.62 -21.04
C GLY A 97 1.12 -7.99 -20.35
N THR A 98 0.19 -8.89 -20.69
CA THR A 98 0.11 -10.24 -20.09
C THR A 98 1.41 -11.03 -20.21
N ALA A 99 2.14 -10.88 -21.32
CA ALA A 99 3.42 -11.57 -21.53
C ALA A 99 4.54 -11.04 -20.61
N GLN A 100 4.60 -9.72 -20.39
CA GLN A 100 5.55 -9.13 -19.44
C GLN A 100 5.22 -9.56 -18.01
N ILE A 101 3.94 -9.51 -17.64
CA ILE A 101 3.49 -9.96 -16.31
C ILE A 101 3.85 -11.44 -16.10
N ALA A 102 3.56 -12.32 -17.08
CA ALA A 102 3.92 -13.73 -17.03
C ALA A 102 5.43 -13.96 -16.89
N SER A 103 6.24 -13.17 -17.60
CA SER A 103 7.71 -13.21 -17.47
C SER A 103 8.18 -12.74 -16.09
N PHE A 104 7.53 -11.73 -15.53
CA PHE A 104 7.85 -11.21 -14.20
C PHE A 104 7.51 -12.26 -13.14
N VAL A 105 6.28 -12.77 -13.08
CA VAL A 105 5.88 -13.77 -12.06
C VAL A 105 6.65 -15.08 -12.21
N GLY A 106 6.99 -15.46 -13.44
CA GLY A 106 7.75 -16.67 -13.73
C GLY A 106 6.95 -17.93 -13.40
N SER A 107 7.55 -18.83 -12.62
CA SER A 107 6.94 -20.11 -12.21
C SER A 107 6.30 -20.07 -10.82
N LEU A 108 6.10 -18.88 -10.25
CA LEU A 108 5.46 -18.75 -8.94
C LEU A 108 3.95 -18.99 -9.05
N ASP A 109 3.39 -19.60 -8.02
CA ASP A 109 1.94 -19.82 -7.93
C ASP A 109 1.24 -18.62 -7.34
N LEU A 110 0.04 -18.32 -7.83
CA LEU A 110 -0.82 -17.29 -7.25
C LEU A 110 -1.28 -17.77 -5.88
N ALA A 111 -0.87 -17.07 -4.83
CA ALA A 111 -1.20 -17.38 -3.45
C ALA A 111 -2.40 -16.58 -2.95
N VAL A 112 -2.38 -15.27 -3.17
CA VAL A 112 -3.39 -14.34 -2.64
C VAL A 112 -3.78 -13.33 -3.73
N MET A 113 -5.07 -12.97 -3.76
CA MET A 113 -5.59 -11.90 -4.61
C MET A 113 -6.43 -10.96 -3.76
N TRP A 114 -6.15 -9.66 -3.84
CA TRP A 114 -6.79 -8.68 -2.97
C TRP A 114 -7.12 -7.37 -3.69
N THR A 115 -8.18 -6.70 -3.24
CA THR A 115 -8.57 -5.40 -3.78
C THR A 115 -7.59 -4.33 -3.32
N GLN A 116 -6.99 -3.60 -4.25
CA GLN A 116 -6.04 -2.51 -3.96
C GLN A 116 -6.72 -1.30 -3.27
N VAL A 117 -8.00 -1.11 -3.52
CA VAL A 117 -8.77 0.07 -3.09
C VAL A 117 -9.61 -0.24 -1.86
N ILE A 118 -8.99 -0.26 -0.69
CA ILE A 118 -9.67 -0.63 0.56
C ILE A 118 -10.19 0.58 1.36
N GLY A 119 -9.66 1.79 1.14
CA GLY A 119 -10.05 2.99 1.89
C GLY A 119 -9.70 2.89 3.38
N THR A 120 -10.03 3.91 4.17
CA THR A 120 -9.85 3.86 5.64
C THR A 120 -10.74 2.81 6.32
N GLY A 121 -11.83 2.40 5.67
CA GLY A 121 -12.75 1.38 6.16
C GLY A 121 -12.25 -0.05 6.03
N GLY A 122 -11.24 -0.30 5.17
CA GLY A 122 -10.57 -1.59 5.08
C GLY A 122 -9.42 -1.77 6.08
N TRP A 123 -9.17 -0.77 6.93
CA TRP A 123 -8.19 -0.84 8.01
C TRP A 123 -8.89 -1.01 9.35
N THR A 124 -8.44 -1.99 10.13
CA THR A 124 -8.96 -2.27 11.47
C THR A 124 -7.97 -1.78 12.52
N ALA A 125 -8.46 -1.05 13.53
CA ALA A 125 -7.62 -0.63 14.64
C ALA A 125 -7.31 -1.81 15.56
N GLY A 126 -6.04 -1.99 15.92
CA GLY A 126 -5.57 -3.02 16.85
C GLY A 126 -4.48 -3.91 16.24
N THR A 127 -4.36 -5.11 16.80
CA THR A 127 -3.42 -6.14 16.40
C THR A 127 -4.18 -7.30 15.77
N TYR A 128 -3.79 -7.71 14.57
CA TYR A 128 -4.33 -8.91 13.95
C TYR A 128 -3.72 -10.15 14.61
N THR A 129 -4.53 -11.18 14.86
CA THR A 129 -4.08 -12.45 15.43
C THR A 129 -3.83 -13.43 14.29
N PRO A 130 -2.58 -13.88 14.08
CA PRO A 130 -2.28 -14.82 13.01
C PRO A 130 -3.05 -16.12 13.12
N THR A 131 -3.43 -16.68 11.96
CA THR A 131 -4.23 -17.93 11.91
C THR A 131 -3.50 -19.09 11.25
N ALA A 132 -2.47 -18.82 10.45
CA ALA A 132 -1.67 -19.86 9.81
C ALA A 132 -0.67 -20.53 10.77
N TYR A 133 -0.05 -21.62 10.31
CA TYR A 133 0.90 -22.41 11.10
C TYR A 133 2.20 -21.66 11.38
N LYS A 134 2.67 -20.86 10.42
CA LYS A 134 3.87 -20.02 10.52
C LYS A 134 3.49 -18.57 10.27
N ALA A 135 4.11 -17.68 11.03
CA ALA A 135 3.89 -16.25 10.90
C ALA A 135 5.17 -15.49 11.22
N ARG A 136 5.45 -14.43 10.47
CA ARG A 136 6.59 -13.54 10.75
C ARG A 136 6.23 -12.09 10.46
N LEU A 137 6.41 -11.24 11.46
CA LEU A 137 6.28 -9.80 11.31
C LEU A 137 7.64 -9.18 11.00
N TYR A 138 7.66 -8.34 9.98
CA TYR A 138 8.80 -7.54 9.59
C TYR A 138 8.46 -6.06 9.74
N LYS A 139 9.46 -5.23 10.03
CA LYS A 139 9.33 -3.78 10.13
C LYS A 139 10.31 -3.03 9.24
N ALA A 140 9.90 -1.86 8.78
CA ALA A 140 10.75 -0.89 8.10
C ALA A 140 10.34 0.53 8.50
N THR A 141 11.20 1.52 8.25
CA THR A 141 10.81 2.92 8.34
C THR A 141 9.72 3.23 7.32
N ASP A 142 8.68 3.95 7.73
CA ASP A 142 7.61 4.36 6.84
C ASP A 142 8.16 5.33 5.78
N PRO A 143 8.06 5.01 4.47
CA PRO A 143 8.52 5.92 3.42
C PRO A 143 7.69 7.22 3.35
N ASP A 144 6.49 7.24 3.92
CA ASP A 144 5.64 8.43 3.96
C ASP A 144 5.94 9.34 5.19
N ASP A 145 6.53 8.78 6.26
CA ASP A 145 6.90 9.50 7.49
C ASP A 145 8.12 8.84 8.17
N ASP A 146 9.29 9.45 8.02
CA ASP A 146 10.56 8.91 8.54
C ASP A 146 10.66 8.79 10.07
N ARG A 147 9.63 9.26 10.80
CA ARG A 147 9.51 9.17 12.26
C ARG A 147 8.64 8.01 12.71
N GLN A 148 8.09 7.24 11.80
CA GLN A 148 7.18 6.14 12.07
C GLN A 148 7.71 4.85 11.45
N GLN A 149 7.18 3.72 11.92
CA GLN A 149 7.45 2.42 11.33
C GLN A 149 6.21 1.86 10.63
N ILE A 150 6.45 1.02 9.63
CA ILE A 150 5.44 0.16 9.02
C ILE A 150 5.74 -1.30 9.33
N GLY A 151 4.69 -2.11 9.40
CA GLY A 151 4.81 -3.55 9.60
C GLY A 151 4.27 -4.33 8.41
N LEU A 152 4.89 -5.46 8.11
CA LEU A 152 4.44 -6.46 7.15
C LEU A 152 4.49 -7.84 7.81
N LEU A 153 3.32 -8.41 8.07
CA LEU A 153 3.17 -9.76 8.60
C LEU A 153 2.84 -10.71 7.44
N LEU A 154 3.64 -11.77 7.33
CA LEU A 154 3.47 -12.84 6.35
C LEU A 154 3.11 -14.14 7.06
N GLU A 155 2.10 -14.83 6.56
CA GLU A 155 1.61 -16.09 7.10
C GLU A 155 1.74 -17.23 6.10
N GLN A 156 2.25 -18.37 6.57
CA GLN A 156 2.39 -19.59 5.78
C GLN A 156 1.76 -20.78 6.48
N ASP A 157 1.33 -21.78 5.71
CA ASP A 157 0.97 -23.07 6.26
C ASP A 157 2.20 -23.93 6.59
N ASP A 158 1.96 -25.19 6.97
CA ASP A 158 3.00 -26.17 7.27
C ASP A 158 3.86 -26.52 6.05
N GLU A 159 3.32 -26.38 4.84
CA GLU A 159 3.99 -26.58 3.55
C GLU A 159 4.65 -25.31 2.97
N ASN A 160 4.72 -24.21 3.75
CA ASN A 160 5.24 -22.90 3.35
C ASN A 160 4.44 -22.18 2.25
N ASN A 161 3.22 -22.60 1.94
CA ASN A 161 2.38 -21.82 1.03
C ASN A 161 1.97 -20.52 1.71
N LEU A 162 2.14 -19.38 1.05
CA LEU A 162 1.66 -18.09 1.56
C LEU A 162 0.13 -18.15 1.69
N ARG A 163 -0.37 -17.87 2.88
CA ARG A 163 -1.81 -17.91 3.22
C ARG A 163 -2.40 -16.53 3.36
N SER A 164 -1.73 -15.64 4.08
CA SER A 164 -2.22 -14.29 4.28
C SER A 164 -1.08 -13.28 4.38
N VAL A 165 -1.41 -12.03 4.04
CA VAL A 165 -0.52 -10.87 4.17
C VAL A 165 -1.26 -9.80 4.95
N THR A 166 -0.58 -9.24 5.94
CA THR A 166 -1.14 -8.14 6.74
C THR A 166 -0.16 -6.98 6.79
N TRP A 167 -0.65 -5.81 6.40
CA TRP A 167 0.08 -4.55 6.54
C TRP A 167 -0.33 -3.83 7.81
N TYR A 168 0.63 -3.16 8.44
CA TYR A 168 0.44 -2.35 9.65
C TYR A 168 0.95 -0.92 9.46
N LYS A 169 0.17 0.07 9.90
CA LYS A 169 0.57 1.48 10.03
C LYS A 169 0.04 2.07 11.35
N GLN A 170 0.74 3.06 11.91
CA GLN A 170 0.22 3.83 13.05
C GLN A 170 -0.79 4.93 12.64
N SER A 171 -0.83 5.28 11.36
CA SER A 171 -1.78 6.24 10.81
C SER A 171 -2.79 5.55 9.87
N ASN A 172 -4.08 5.75 10.11
CA ASN A 172 -5.12 5.26 9.19
C ASN A 172 -5.35 6.25 8.04
N THR A 173 -4.47 6.21 7.05
CA THR A 173 -4.59 6.98 5.81
C THR A 173 -5.43 6.26 4.75
N GLY A 174 -5.82 5.00 5.02
CA GLY A 174 -6.47 4.11 4.06
C GLY A 174 -5.52 3.58 2.98
N LYS A 175 -4.20 3.73 3.17
CA LYS A 175 -3.15 3.33 2.24
C LYS A 175 -1.96 2.74 2.99
N ILE A 176 -1.18 1.86 2.35
CA ILE A 176 0.15 1.49 2.87
C ILE A 176 1.21 2.54 2.49
N PHE A 177 1.16 3.06 1.26
CA PHE A 177 2.10 4.05 0.74
C PHE A 177 1.36 5.21 0.05
N ASP A 178 1.89 6.43 0.14
CA ASP A 178 1.51 7.55 -0.73
C ASP A 178 2.27 7.55 -2.05
N VAL A 179 3.52 7.05 -2.03
CA VAL A 179 4.34 6.70 -3.21
C VAL A 179 4.99 5.35 -2.96
N THR A 180 4.83 4.37 -3.88
CA THR A 180 5.52 3.08 -3.74
C THR A 180 7.03 3.31 -3.77
N PRO A 181 7.78 2.94 -2.72
CA PRO A 181 9.23 3.11 -2.74
C PRO A 181 9.86 2.18 -3.78
N GLU A 182 10.91 2.67 -4.47
CA GLU A 182 11.69 1.84 -5.39
C GLU A 182 12.37 0.68 -4.65
N GLU A 183 12.83 0.94 -3.42
CA GLU A 183 13.46 -0.04 -2.53
C GLU A 183 13.03 0.20 -1.08
N LEU A 184 12.83 -0.86 -0.32
CA LEU A 184 12.56 -0.82 1.12
C LEU A 184 13.03 -2.10 1.80
N THR A 185 13.93 -1.98 2.77
CA THR A 185 14.41 -3.14 3.54
C THR A 185 13.64 -3.26 4.84
N PHE A 186 13.07 -4.43 5.07
CA PHE A 186 12.46 -4.80 6.33
C PHE A 186 13.38 -5.71 7.16
N THR A 187 13.21 -5.62 8.47
CA THR A 187 13.88 -6.45 9.47
C THR A 187 12.86 -7.21 10.30
N ALA A 188 13.16 -8.45 10.66
CA ALA A 188 12.26 -9.24 11.50
C ALA A 188 12.07 -8.57 12.87
N VAL A 189 10.83 -8.54 13.34
CA VAL A 189 10.48 -8.00 14.66
C VAL A 189 10.79 -9.06 15.71
N MET A 190 11.45 -8.64 16.79
CA MET A 190 11.77 -9.47 17.95
C MET A 190 11.09 -8.88 19.18
N ASN A 191 10.61 -9.74 20.09
CA ASN A 191 10.10 -9.33 21.39
C ASN A 191 11.24 -8.97 22.36
N ALA A 192 10.89 -8.62 23.60
CA ALA A 192 11.86 -8.26 24.66
C ALA A 192 12.83 -9.40 25.01
N GLU A 193 12.43 -10.65 24.78
CA GLU A 193 13.20 -11.87 24.99
C GLU A 193 14.09 -12.23 23.79
N ASN A 194 14.11 -11.41 22.73
CA ASN A 194 14.82 -11.63 21.48
C ASN A 194 14.34 -12.89 20.72
N GLU A 195 13.05 -13.18 20.81
CA GLU A 195 12.33 -14.19 20.05
C GLU A 195 11.50 -13.51 18.95
N PRO A 196 11.24 -14.18 17.81
CA PRO A 196 10.38 -13.64 16.76
C PRO A 196 9.01 -13.24 17.27
N SER A 197 8.58 -12.02 16.95
CA SER A 197 7.26 -11.51 17.33
C SER A 197 6.32 -11.37 16.13
N VAL A 198 5.03 -11.39 16.44
CA VAL A 198 3.92 -11.07 15.54
C VAL A 198 3.09 -9.88 16.06
N ASP A 199 3.46 -9.31 17.21
CA ASP A 199 2.79 -8.15 17.80
C ASP A 199 3.41 -6.85 17.27
N PRO A 200 2.66 -5.97 16.58
CA PRO A 200 3.18 -4.70 16.11
C PRO A 200 3.60 -3.76 17.25
N ASN A 201 3.16 -3.98 18.50
CA ASN A 201 3.62 -3.19 19.63
C ASN A 201 5.10 -3.46 20.00
N ASP A 202 5.69 -4.57 19.52
CA ASP A 202 7.13 -4.84 19.65
C ASP A 202 7.97 -4.04 18.62
N ILE A 203 7.32 -3.40 17.63
CA ILE A 203 7.97 -2.44 16.73
C ILE A 203 8.15 -1.10 17.45
N GLU A 204 7.03 -0.53 17.87
CA GLU A 204 6.91 0.73 18.60
C GLU A 204 5.54 0.80 19.30
N ASN A 205 5.51 1.47 20.46
CA ASN A 205 4.27 1.69 21.20
C ASN A 205 3.34 2.64 20.44
N GLY A 206 2.06 2.30 20.33
CA GLY A 206 1.08 3.19 19.72
C GLY A 206 -0.22 2.50 19.35
N THR A 207 -1.10 3.24 18.68
CA THR A 207 -2.28 2.63 18.06
C THR A 207 -1.91 2.18 16.67
N TRP A 208 -1.98 0.87 16.44
CA TRP A 208 -1.77 0.27 15.13
C TRP A 208 -3.10 0.10 14.40
N TYR A 209 -3.03 0.19 13.08
CA TYR A 209 -4.10 -0.19 12.16
C TYR A 209 -3.55 -1.25 11.23
N TYR A 210 -4.38 -2.24 10.92
CA TYR A 210 -4.00 -3.30 10.00
C TYR A 210 -4.99 -3.48 8.84
N ALA A 211 -4.45 -3.90 7.71
CA ALA A 211 -5.23 -4.37 6.56
C ALA A 211 -4.72 -5.76 6.19
N ASN A 212 -5.63 -6.74 6.18
CA ASN A 212 -5.33 -8.16 5.98
C ASN A 212 -6.02 -8.68 4.70
N SER A 213 -5.33 -9.58 3.99
CA SER A 213 -5.80 -10.14 2.71
C SER A 213 -7.00 -11.08 2.79
N ASP A 214 -7.32 -11.61 3.98
CA ASP A 214 -8.37 -12.62 4.18
C ASP A 214 -9.71 -11.99 4.65
N GLY A 215 -9.79 -10.65 4.65
CA GLY A 215 -10.94 -9.86 5.08
C GLY A 215 -12.10 -9.74 4.09
#